data_AF-A0A9W6ZMS4-F1
#
_entry.id   AF-A0A9W6ZMS4-F1
#
_cell.length_a   1.000
_cell.length_b   1.000
_cell.length_c   1.000
_cell.angle_alpha   90.00
_cell.angle_beta   90.00
_cell.angle_gamma   90.00
#
_symmetry.space_group_name_H-M   'P 1'
#
loop_
_entity.id
_entity.type
_entity.pdbx_description
1 polymer ?
#
loop_
_entity_poly.entity_id
_entity_poly.type
_entity_poly.pdbx_seq_one_letter_code
_entity_poly.pdbx_strand_id
1 'polypeptide(L)'
;MSGAEKMVKATTKAVFIIKELTENTCEWTRAQQGDLKFSSAMPGETEQDQGTHERSVKIKDIPVRGGAKQCRVTLVQQLDAGGSIPTWVVDKKLSVALSAVQEAVDEFRYNEKVDAAEVEELTTFLREHGEDEVYSEEENALLERVRQKFEASLKEESWKQLKSPDVFVKMESIHEEGSSAVVGKAITVVDATVEDCATWELTRMTREKMRGHYDFGGLEREVVKSNSHRSIFRVVYDLGVSGLAPRECLNQSVWKMVDENTMIVGYEDVEDDNFPIGAGKKYVRASSIAFWKYEWLPEENGVP
;
A
#
# COMPACT_ATOMS: atom_id res chain seq x y z
N MET A 1 -5.52 -39.94 39.58
CA MET A 1 -6.60 -39.55 38.63
C MET A 1 -6.78 -38.05 38.77
N SER A 2 -6.34 -37.25 37.79
CA SER A 2 -6.47 -35.80 37.82
C SER A 2 -7.91 -35.41 37.52
N GLY A 3 -8.62 -34.90 38.52
CA GLY A 3 -9.93 -34.28 38.31
C GLY A 3 -9.73 -33.00 37.51
N ALA A 4 -10.15 -32.99 36.24
CA ALA A 4 -10.15 -31.77 35.44
C ALA A 4 -11.27 -30.86 35.94
N GLU A 5 -10.90 -29.68 36.46
CA GLU A 5 -11.86 -28.65 36.84
C GLU A 5 -12.63 -28.16 35.60
N LYS A 6 -13.96 -28.04 35.74
CA LYS A 6 -14.83 -27.51 34.69
C LYS A 6 -15.36 -26.15 35.12
N MET A 7 -15.23 -25.16 34.24
CA MET A 7 -15.83 -23.84 34.39
C MET A 7 -17.36 -23.95 34.25
N VAL A 8 -18.11 -23.47 35.24
CA VAL A 8 -19.57 -23.67 35.33
C VAL A 8 -20.34 -22.40 34.99
N LYS A 9 -19.79 -21.22 35.30
CA LYS A 9 -20.44 -19.94 34.99
C LYS A 9 -19.44 -18.80 34.93
N ALA A 10 -19.62 -17.90 33.96
CA ALA A 10 -18.90 -16.63 33.86
C ALA A 10 -19.91 -15.49 33.80
N THR A 11 -19.71 -14.43 34.59
CA THR A 11 -20.51 -13.20 34.52
C THR A 11 -19.55 -12.02 34.35
N THR A 12 -19.77 -11.18 33.34
CA THR A 12 -18.88 -10.04 33.06
C THR A 12 -19.65 -8.73 33.09
N LYS A 13 -19.10 -7.72 33.76
CA LYS A 13 -19.54 -6.34 33.68
C LYS A 13 -18.43 -5.51 33.03
N ALA A 14 -18.77 -4.69 32.05
CA ALA A 14 -17.82 -3.81 31.38
C ALA A 14 -18.30 -2.36 31.45
N VAL A 15 -17.36 -1.44 31.73
CA VAL A 15 -17.54 0.00 31.66
C VAL A 15 -16.70 0.53 30.51
N PHE A 16 -17.32 1.33 29.64
CA PHE A 16 -16.64 2.02 28.56
C PHE A 16 -16.44 3.47 28.97
N ILE A 17 -15.19 3.93 28.95
CA ILE A 17 -14.82 5.33 29.12
C ILE A 17 -14.34 5.81 27.76
N ILE A 18 -15.13 6.63 27.11
CA ILE A 18 -14.77 7.25 25.82
C ILE A 18 -14.33 8.68 26.14
N LYS A 19 -13.08 8.99 25.82
CA LYS A 19 -12.51 10.32 25.93
C LYS A 19 -12.20 10.84 24.54
N GLU A 20 -12.94 11.84 24.12
CA GLU A 20 -12.61 12.64 22.96
C GLU A 20 -11.37 13.48 23.27
N LEU A 21 -10.31 13.30 22.49
CA LEU A 21 -9.02 14.00 22.66
C LEU A 21 -8.93 15.20 21.72
N THR A 22 -9.48 15.07 20.51
CA THR A 22 -9.64 16.12 19.50
C THR A 22 -10.89 15.84 18.67
N GLU A 23 -11.29 16.78 17.81
CA GLU A 23 -12.42 16.64 16.87
C GLU A 23 -12.36 15.35 16.02
N ASN A 24 -11.17 14.74 15.87
CA ASN A 24 -10.97 13.52 15.09
C ASN A 24 -10.12 12.47 15.84
N THR A 25 -10.09 12.47 17.17
CA THR A 25 -9.33 11.47 17.93
C THR A 25 -10.07 11.12 19.20
N CYS A 26 -10.38 9.83 19.37
CA CYS A 26 -10.97 9.31 20.59
C CYS A 26 -10.08 8.22 21.20
N GLU A 27 -9.92 8.29 22.52
CA GLU A 27 -9.35 7.22 23.33
C GLU A 27 -10.52 6.53 24.02
N TRP A 28 -10.64 5.20 23.87
CA TRP A 28 -11.65 4.46 24.60
C TRP A 28 -10.99 3.39 25.47
N THR A 29 -11.37 3.40 26.74
CA THR A 29 -10.89 2.47 27.76
C THR A 29 -12.04 1.55 28.14
N ARG A 30 -11.83 0.24 28.05
CA ARG A 30 -12.80 -0.75 28.51
C ARG A 30 -12.24 -1.41 29.78
N ALA A 31 -12.82 -1.05 30.92
CA ALA A 31 -12.58 -1.77 32.16
C ALA A 31 -13.58 -2.92 32.24
N GLN A 32 -13.11 -4.17 32.34
CA GLN A 32 -13.96 -5.35 32.41
C GLN A 32 -13.64 -6.18 33.65
N GLN A 33 -14.63 -6.37 34.51
CA GLN A 33 -14.52 -7.29 35.64
C GLN A 33 -15.26 -8.58 35.29
N GLY A 34 -14.58 -9.71 35.42
CA GLY A 34 -15.12 -11.04 35.15
C GLY A 34 -15.08 -11.91 36.40
N ASP A 35 -16.24 -12.39 36.84
CA ASP A 35 -16.33 -13.40 37.89
C ASP A 35 -16.36 -14.79 37.25
N LEU A 36 -15.32 -15.58 37.48
CA LEU A 36 -15.22 -16.97 37.02
C LEU A 36 -15.55 -17.91 38.17
N LYS A 37 -16.49 -18.85 37.95
CA LYS A 37 -16.80 -19.91 38.90
C LYS A 37 -16.43 -21.28 38.34
N PHE A 38 -15.54 -21.96 39.05
CA PHE A 38 -15.16 -23.34 38.81
C PHE A 38 -15.86 -24.25 39.81
N SER A 39 -16.24 -25.46 39.38
CA SER A 39 -16.65 -26.51 40.30
C SER A 39 -15.48 -27.45 40.56
N SER A 40 -15.03 -27.55 41.81
CA SER A 40 -14.19 -28.65 42.25
C SER A 40 -15.07 -29.91 42.46
N ALA A 41 -14.50 -31.10 42.23
CA ALA A 41 -15.20 -32.37 42.41
C ALA A 41 -15.27 -32.85 43.88
N MET A 42 -15.07 -31.96 44.85
CA MET A 42 -15.12 -32.28 46.28
C MET A 42 -16.22 -31.45 46.97
N PRO A 43 -17.10 -32.06 47.77
CA PRO A 43 -18.23 -31.34 48.36
C PRO A 43 -17.74 -30.48 49.53
N GLY A 44 -17.72 -29.16 49.34
CA GLY A 44 -17.61 -28.22 50.48
C GLY A 44 -16.97 -26.86 50.20
N GLU A 45 -16.13 -26.72 49.17
CA GLU A 45 -15.39 -25.47 48.94
C GLU A 45 -15.55 -24.97 47.50
N THR A 46 -16.32 -23.89 47.34
CA THR A 46 -16.24 -23.03 46.16
C THR A 46 -15.05 -22.10 46.32
N GLU A 47 -13.97 -22.37 45.60
CA GLU A 47 -12.85 -21.43 45.46
C GLU A 47 -13.27 -20.32 44.51
N GLN A 48 -13.17 -19.07 44.97
CA GLN A 48 -13.55 -17.88 44.22
C GLN A 48 -12.28 -17.15 43.82
N ASP A 49 -11.81 -17.39 42.60
CA ASP A 49 -10.64 -16.69 42.06
C ASP A 49 -11.07 -15.37 41.40
N GLN A 50 -10.48 -14.26 41.84
CA GLN A 50 -10.76 -12.92 41.33
C GLN A 50 -9.68 -12.52 40.33
N GLY A 51 -9.94 -12.77 39.05
CA GLY A 51 -9.10 -12.26 37.96
C GLY A 51 -9.51 -10.84 37.58
N THR A 52 -8.54 -9.94 37.42
CA THR A 52 -8.79 -8.58 36.91
C THR A 52 -8.29 -8.48 35.47
N HIS A 53 -9.15 -8.00 34.57
CA HIS A 53 -8.83 -7.82 33.16
C HIS A 53 -8.94 -6.36 32.75
N GLU A 54 -7.85 -5.78 32.31
CA GLU A 54 -7.85 -4.41 31.81
C GLU A 54 -7.40 -4.37 30.35
N ARG A 55 -8.23 -3.74 29.51
CA ARG A 55 -7.99 -3.58 28.08
C ARG A 55 -8.10 -2.12 27.68
N SER A 56 -7.03 -1.58 27.10
CA SER A 56 -7.03 -0.25 26.49
C SER A 56 -6.76 -0.34 24.99
N VAL A 57 -7.51 0.43 24.20
CA VAL A 57 -7.31 0.56 22.76
C VAL A 57 -7.16 2.04 22.42
N LYS A 58 -6.06 2.39 21.76
CA LYS A 58 -5.83 3.76 21.26
C LYS A 58 -5.97 3.77 19.75
N ILE A 59 -6.80 4.69 19.24
CA ILE A 59 -6.97 4.94 17.82
C ILE A 59 -6.45 6.35 17.53
N LYS A 60 -5.51 6.47 16.59
CA LYS A 60 -4.96 7.77 16.16
C LYS A 60 -5.05 7.90 14.65
N ASP A 61 -5.66 8.95 14.16
CA ASP A 61 -5.63 9.27 12.73
C ASP A 61 -4.20 9.55 12.27
N ILE A 62 -3.84 8.96 11.14
CA ILE A 62 -2.54 9.12 10.48
C ILE A 62 -2.76 10.03 9.26
N PRO A 63 -1.78 10.89 8.89
CA PRO A 63 -1.83 11.64 7.64
C PRO A 63 -2.28 10.77 6.47
N VAL A 64 -3.14 11.36 5.64
CA VAL A 64 -3.71 10.70 4.46
C VAL A 64 -2.57 10.29 3.53
N ARG A 65 -2.47 8.99 3.24
CA ARG A 65 -1.56 8.45 2.22
C ARG A 65 -2.42 7.96 1.07
N GLY A 66 -2.34 8.66 -0.08
CA GLY A 66 -3.14 8.31 -1.26
C GLY A 66 -4.65 8.51 -1.08
N GLY A 67 -5.09 9.64 -0.51
CA GLY A 67 -6.52 10.01 -0.45
C GLY A 67 -7.36 9.36 0.65
N ALA A 68 -7.00 8.17 1.16
CA ALA A 68 -7.75 7.49 2.21
C ALA A 68 -7.32 7.88 3.65
N LYS A 69 -8.29 8.18 4.53
CA LYS A 69 -8.04 8.38 5.97
C LYS A 69 -7.61 7.06 6.60
N GLN A 70 -6.44 7.05 7.24
CA GLN A 70 -5.91 5.88 7.95
C GLN A 70 -5.91 6.12 9.45
N CYS A 71 -6.02 5.05 10.24
CA CYS A 71 -5.88 5.13 11.69
C CYS A 71 -4.89 4.07 12.21
N ARG A 72 -4.20 4.41 13.30
CA ARG A 72 -3.35 3.50 14.07
C ARG A 72 -4.18 2.89 15.17
N VAL A 73 -4.30 1.56 15.20
CA VAL A 73 -4.91 0.82 16.31
C VAL A 73 -3.82 0.23 17.19
N THR A 74 -3.80 0.59 18.47
CA THR A 74 -2.91 0.00 19.48
C THR A 74 -3.75 -0.69 20.55
N LEU A 75 -3.56 -1.99 20.75
CA LEU A 75 -4.14 -2.75 21.85
C LEU A 75 -3.09 -2.98 22.94
N VAL A 76 -3.37 -2.54 24.15
CA VAL A 76 -2.59 -2.89 25.35
C VAL A 76 -3.50 -3.63 26.31
N GLN A 77 -3.06 -4.79 26.78
CA GLN A 77 -3.85 -5.66 27.63
C GLN A 77 -3.01 -6.13 28.82
N GLN A 78 -3.56 -5.96 30.02
CA GLN A 78 -3.03 -6.52 31.25
C GLN A 78 -3.98 -7.60 31.74
N LEU A 79 -3.44 -8.78 32.03
CA LEU A 79 -4.18 -9.93 32.53
C LEU A 79 -3.51 -10.39 33.84
N ASP A 80 -4.23 -10.26 34.94
CA ASP A 80 -3.91 -10.95 36.19
C ASP A 80 -4.90 -12.10 36.36
N ALA A 81 -4.38 -13.31 36.22
CA ALA A 81 -5.16 -14.53 36.23
C ALA A 81 -5.14 -15.25 37.58
N GLY A 82 -4.50 -14.67 38.61
CA GLY A 82 -4.37 -15.31 39.93
C GLY A 82 -3.50 -16.58 39.92
N GLY A 83 -3.01 -16.97 41.11
CA GLY A 83 -2.34 -18.26 41.30
C GLY A 83 -1.01 -18.48 40.54
N SER A 84 -0.58 -19.74 40.47
CA SER A 84 0.68 -20.17 39.82
C SER A 84 0.39 -20.80 38.44
N ILE A 85 0.31 -19.97 37.40
CA ILE A 85 -0.01 -20.42 36.03
C ILE A 85 1.29 -20.63 35.22
N PRO A 86 1.44 -21.77 34.51
CA PRO A 86 2.57 -21.99 33.61
C PRO A 86 2.61 -20.98 32.44
N THR A 87 3.80 -20.48 32.11
CA THR A 87 4.02 -19.41 31.10
C THR A 87 3.46 -19.75 29.72
N TRP A 88 3.58 -21.02 29.27
CA TRP A 88 3.07 -21.45 27.97
C TRP A 88 1.54 -21.31 27.84
N VAL A 89 0.80 -21.40 28.95
CA VAL A 89 -0.66 -21.19 28.97
C VAL A 89 -0.95 -19.70 28.78
N VAL A 90 -0.20 -18.84 29.46
CA VAL A 90 -0.31 -17.38 29.36
C VAL A 90 0.00 -16.93 27.94
N ASP A 91 1.12 -17.37 27.35
CA ASP A 91 1.53 -16.98 25.99
C ASP A 91 0.46 -17.34 24.94
N LYS A 92 -0.09 -18.56 25.03
CA LYS A 92 -1.13 -19.02 24.11
C LYS A 92 -2.43 -18.22 24.25
N LYS A 93 -2.86 -17.93 25.47
CA LYS A 93 -4.10 -17.18 25.73
C LYS A 93 -3.96 -15.70 25.44
N LEU A 94 -2.79 -15.11 25.72
CA LEU A 94 -2.47 -13.73 25.39
C LEU A 94 -2.43 -13.53 23.87
N SER A 95 -1.83 -14.47 23.12
CA SER A 95 -1.87 -14.43 21.65
C SER A 95 -3.30 -14.39 21.09
N VAL A 96 -4.20 -15.24 21.62
CA VAL A 96 -5.62 -15.24 21.25
C VAL A 96 -6.31 -13.93 21.69
N ALA A 97 -5.99 -13.41 22.86
CA ALA A 97 -6.64 -12.18 23.34
C ALA A 97 -6.18 -10.92 22.58
N LEU A 98 -4.95 -10.93 22.07
CA LEU A 98 -4.39 -9.87 21.23
C LEU A 98 -4.76 -10.00 19.74
N SER A 99 -5.31 -11.13 19.28
CA SER A 99 -5.78 -11.31 17.90
C SER A 99 -6.92 -10.37 17.53
N ALA A 100 -7.56 -9.72 18.50
CA ALA A 100 -8.59 -8.73 18.24
C ALA A 100 -8.09 -7.52 17.40
N VAL A 101 -6.78 -7.22 17.39
CA VAL A 101 -6.21 -6.24 16.44
C VAL A 101 -6.20 -6.81 15.03
N GLN A 102 -5.86 -8.10 14.88
CA GLN A 102 -5.93 -8.79 13.60
C GLN A 102 -7.38 -8.90 13.09
N GLU A 103 -8.34 -9.17 13.98
CA GLU A 103 -9.78 -9.16 13.64
C GLU A 103 -10.24 -7.77 13.19
N ALA A 104 -9.79 -6.70 13.85
CA ALA A 104 -10.08 -5.34 13.39
C ALA A 104 -9.43 -5.05 12.02
N VAL A 105 -8.21 -5.52 11.80
CA VAL A 105 -7.59 -5.48 10.47
C VAL A 105 -8.48 -6.19 9.47
N ASP A 106 -8.86 -7.44 9.74
CA ASP A 106 -9.63 -8.34 8.86
C ASP A 106 -11.05 -7.84 8.58
N GLU A 107 -11.79 -7.36 9.58
CA GLU A 107 -13.15 -6.82 9.45
C GLU A 107 -13.15 -5.52 8.64
N PHE A 108 -12.21 -4.63 8.94
CA PHE A 108 -12.02 -3.39 8.18
C PHE A 108 -11.07 -3.58 6.99
N ARG A 109 -10.83 -4.82 6.55
CA ARG A 109 -10.30 -5.09 5.19
C ARG A 109 -11.37 -4.80 4.15
N TYR A 110 -11.92 -3.59 4.15
CA TYR A 110 -12.77 -3.06 3.08
C TYR A 110 -11.89 -2.62 1.89
N ASN A 111 -10.92 -3.46 1.54
CA ASN A 111 -9.70 -3.13 0.82
C ASN A 111 -9.96 -2.99 -0.68
N GLU A 112 -10.70 -3.94 -1.24
CA GLU A 112 -10.98 -3.98 -2.67
C GLU A 112 -12.01 -2.93 -3.07
N LYS A 113 -13.00 -2.64 -2.23
CA LYS A 113 -14.05 -1.66 -2.57
C LYS A 113 -13.55 -0.21 -2.53
N VAL A 114 -12.68 0.12 -1.59
CA VAL A 114 -12.08 1.47 -1.54
C VAL A 114 -11.11 1.65 -2.71
N ASP A 115 -10.24 0.66 -2.95
CA ASP A 115 -9.31 0.71 -4.09
C ASP A 115 -10.10 0.69 -5.42
N ALA A 116 -11.17 -0.10 -5.53
CA ALA A 116 -12.04 -0.14 -6.70
C ALA A 116 -12.80 1.17 -6.92
N ALA A 117 -13.25 1.85 -5.86
CA ALA A 117 -13.90 3.14 -6.00
C ALA A 117 -12.91 4.23 -6.46
N GLU A 118 -11.67 4.24 -5.95
CA GLU A 118 -10.62 5.17 -6.44
C GLU A 118 -10.27 4.88 -7.90
N VAL A 119 -10.17 3.59 -8.27
CA VAL A 119 -9.95 3.15 -9.65
C VAL A 119 -11.13 3.57 -10.54
N GLU A 120 -12.37 3.30 -10.14
CA GLU A 120 -13.57 3.64 -10.90
C GLU A 120 -13.72 5.16 -11.05
N GLU A 121 -13.46 5.94 -10.01
CA GLU A 121 -13.45 7.40 -10.04
C GLU A 121 -12.43 7.93 -11.06
N LEU A 122 -11.18 7.44 -11.01
CA LEU A 122 -10.14 7.89 -11.93
C LEU A 122 -10.40 7.43 -13.37
N THR A 123 -10.82 6.18 -13.58
CA THR A 123 -11.18 5.68 -14.91
C THR A 123 -12.32 6.49 -15.51
N THR A 124 -13.35 6.80 -14.72
CA THR A 124 -14.48 7.61 -15.19
C THR A 124 -14.02 9.02 -15.52
N PHE A 125 -13.17 9.62 -14.67
CA PHE A 125 -12.59 10.93 -14.92
C PHE A 125 -11.77 10.98 -16.22
N LEU A 126 -10.89 10.00 -16.45
CA LEU A 126 -10.11 9.92 -17.69
C LEU A 126 -11.02 9.83 -18.92
N ARG A 127 -12.08 9.02 -18.85
CA ARG A 127 -13.03 8.82 -19.94
C ARG A 127 -13.89 10.05 -20.24
N GLU A 128 -14.35 10.74 -19.20
CA GLU A 128 -15.31 11.85 -19.35
C GLU A 128 -14.65 13.22 -19.51
N HIS A 129 -13.43 13.39 -18.97
CA HIS A 129 -12.78 14.69 -18.85
C HIS A 129 -11.31 14.70 -19.27
N GLY A 130 -10.69 13.55 -19.54
CA GLY A 130 -9.25 13.47 -19.80
C GLY A 130 -8.77 14.29 -21.00
N GLU A 131 -9.59 14.43 -22.04
CA GLU A 131 -9.29 15.24 -23.23
C GLU A 131 -9.44 16.76 -22.99
N ASP A 132 -10.28 17.15 -22.04
CA ASP A 132 -10.62 18.55 -21.75
C ASP A 132 -9.63 19.21 -20.77
N GLU A 133 -8.69 18.43 -20.23
CA GLU A 133 -7.72 18.90 -19.25
C GLU A 133 -6.76 19.95 -19.84
N VAL A 134 -6.46 20.97 -19.03
CA VAL A 134 -5.57 22.08 -19.42
C VAL A 134 -4.22 21.93 -18.73
N TYR A 135 -3.20 21.66 -19.55
CA TYR A 135 -1.83 21.42 -19.09
C TYR A 135 -1.00 22.71 -19.11
N SER A 136 -0.16 22.89 -18.10
CA SER A 136 0.80 23.99 -18.04
C SER A 136 1.92 23.86 -19.09
N GLU A 137 2.67 24.93 -19.32
CA GLU A 137 3.84 24.90 -20.21
C GLU A 137 4.90 23.91 -19.69
N GLU A 138 5.10 23.85 -18.37
CA GLU A 138 6.05 22.94 -17.73
C GLU A 138 5.64 21.47 -17.89
N GLU A 139 4.33 21.18 -17.79
CA GLU A 139 3.79 19.83 -17.94
C GLU A 139 3.92 19.33 -19.39
N ASN A 140 3.58 20.18 -20.36
CA ASN A 140 3.79 19.86 -21.78
C ASN A 140 5.29 19.70 -22.09
N ALA A 141 6.15 20.54 -21.55
CA ALA A 141 7.59 20.45 -21.75
C ALA A 141 8.19 19.16 -21.16
N LEU A 142 7.69 18.69 -20.03
CA LEU A 142 8.08 17.41 -19.44
C LEU A 142 7.72 16.25 -20.36
N LEU A 143 6.46 16.19 -20.81
CA LEU A 143 6.00 15.14 -21.71
C LEU A 143 6.82 15.11 -23.00
N GLU A 144 7.12 16.27 -23.58
CA GLU A 144 7.94 16.37 -24.79
C GLU A 144 9.37 15.87 -24.57
N ARG A 145 10.04 16.27 -23.48
CA ARG A 145 11.39 15.78 -23.14
C ARG A 145 11.44 14.26 -23.04
N VAL A 146 10.48 13.69 -22.30
CA VAL A 146 10.41 12.24 -22.07
C VAL A 146 10.13 11.50 -23.37
N ARG A 147 9.16 11.98 -24.16
CA ARG A 147 8.80 11.41 -25.47
C ARG A 147 9.97 11.47 -26.45
N GLN A 148 10.62 12.63 -26.58
CA GLN A 148 11.78 12.81 -27.45
C GLN A 148 12.91 11.85 -27.09
N LYS A 149 13.14 11.61 -25.79
CA LYS A 149 14.15 10.64 -25.33
C LYS A 149 13.84 9.22 -25.80
N PHE A 150 12.62 8.73 -25.64
CA PHE A 150 12.31 7.32 -25.87
C PHE A 150 11.81 6.98 -27.28
N GLU A 151 11.07 7.87 -27.92
CA GLU A 151 10.51 7.62 -29.26
C GLU A 151 11.42 8.14 -30.38
N ALA A 152 12.06 9.31 -30.20
CA ALA A 152 12.76 9.98 -31.28
C ALA A 152 14.29 9.77 -31.28
N SER A 153 14.90 9.62 -30.09
CA SER A 153 16.36 9.60 -29.96
C SER A 153 16.97 8.20 -30.06
N LEU A 154 16.18 7.16 -29.82
CA LEU A 154 16.65 5.77 -29.78
C LEU A 154 16.44 5.10 -31.15
N LYS A 155 17.55 4.67 -31.75
CA LYS A 155 17.54 4.00 -33.06
C LYS A 155 16.93 2.60 -32.98
N GLU A 156 16.01 2.30 -33.90
CA GLU A 156 15.27 1.03 -33.90
C GLU A 156 16.21 -0.18 -34.09
N GLU A 157 17.25 -0.03 -34.92
CA GLU A 157 18.24 -1.08 -35.18
C GLU A 157 19.15 -1.40 -33.98
N SER A 158 19.17 -0.56 -32.94
CA SER A 158 20.02 -0.74 -31.76
C SER A 158 19.38 -1.63 -30.69
N TRP A 159 18.08 -1.92 -30.79
CA TRP A 159 17.36 -2.72 -29.80
C TRP A 159 17.82 -4.19 -29.85
N LYS A 160 18.11 -4.73 -28.67
CA LYS A 160 18.44 -6.15 -28.48
C LYS A 160 17.30 -6.83 -27.74
N GLN A 161 16.80 -7.92 -28.33
CA GLN A 161 15.73 -8.71 -27.71
C GLN A 161 16.16 -9.30 -26.37
N LEU A 162 15.28 -9.21 -25.38
CA LEU A 162 15.39 -9.84 -24.08
C LEU A 162 14.42 -11.01 -23.98
N LYS A 163 14.80 -12.04 -23.22
CA LYS A 163 13.90 -13.14 -22.91
C LYS A 163 12.84 -12.65 -21.91
N SER A 164 11.60 -12.55 -22.36
CA SER A 164 10.46 -12.28 -21.50
C SER A 164 10.05 -13.54 -20.71
N PRO A 165 9.63 -13.41 -19.44
CA PRO A 165 8.97 -14.50 -18.72
C PRO A 165 7.57 -14.81 -19.25
N ASP A 166 6.93 -13.85 -19.93
CA ASP A 166 5.61 -13.97 -20.54
C ASP A 166 5.73 -13.97 -22.07
N VAL A 167 5.12 -14.95 -22.73
CA VAL A 167 5.18 -15.11 -24.19
C VAL A 167 4.46 -13.99 -24.95
N PHE A 168 3.52 -13.28 -24.32
CA PHE A 168 2.77 -12.18 -24.92
C PHE A 168 3.48 -10.83 -24.79
N VAL A 169 4.47 -10.73 -23.90
CA VAL A 169 5.21 -9.49 -23.67
C VAL A 169 6.52 -9.51 -24.45
N LYS A 170 6.65 -8.62 -25.45
CA LYS A 170 7.92 -8.40 -26.15
C LYS A 170 8.80 -7.49 -25.28
N MET A 171 10.01 -7.93 -24.96
CA MET A 171 10.98 -7.14 -24.21
C MET A 171 12.27 -6.94 -25.01
N GLU A 172 12.78 -5.71 -25.00
CA GLU A 172 14.02 -5.32 -25.69
C GLU A 172 14.81 -4.34 -24.82
N SER A 173 16.12 -4.21 -25.08
CA SER A 173 16.95 -3.21 -24.41
C SER A 173 17.95 -2.56 -25.35
N ILE A 174 18.34 -1.33 -25.02
CA ILE A 174 19.45 -0.60 -25.61
C ILE A 174 20.44 -0.24 -24.51
N HIS A 175 21.72 -0.43 -24.81
CA HIS A 175 22.82 0.15 -24.04
C HIS A 175 23.69 0.96 -25.01
N GLU A 176 23.52 2.28 -25.01
CA GLU A 176 24.28 3.18 -25.87
C GLU A 176 25.73 3.26 -25.41
N GLU A 177 26.66 3.32 -26.37
CA GLU A 177 28.08 3.45 -26.07
C GLU A 177 28.35 4.75 -25.29
N GLY A 178 29.06 4.63 -24.16
CA GLY A 178 29.33 5.76 -23.26
C GLY A 178 28.20 6.09 -22.28
N SER A 179 27.01 5.51 -22.41
CA SER A 179 25.94 5.68 -21.42
C SER A 179 26.17 4.81 -20.19
N SER A 180 25.96 5.40 -19.01
CA SER A 180 25.94 4.68 -17.73
C SER A 180 24.59 4.00 -17.44
N ALA A 181 23.59 4.21 -18.30
CA ALA A 181 22.24 3.70 -18.15
C ALA A 181 21.89 2.70 -19.26
N VAL A 182 21.05 1.74 -18.91
CA VAL A 182 20.36 0.85 -19.85
C VAL A 182 18.93 1.34 -20.04
N VAL A 183 18.42 1.27 -21.26
CA VAL A 183 17.01 1.50 -21.56
C VAL A 183 16.36 0.16 -21.86
N GLY A 184 15.24 -0.13 -21.18
CA GLY A 184 14.38 -1.27 -21.49
C GLY A 184 13.09 -0.80 -22.15
N LYS A 185 12.54 -1.63 -23.04
CA LYS A 185 11.23 -1.46 -23.66
C LYS A 185 10.45 -2.75 -23.51
N ALA A 186 9.19 -2.64 -23.08
CA ALA A 186 8.25 -3.74 -23.05
C ALA A 186 6.98 -3.33 -23.81
N ILE A 187 6.43 -4.24 -24.62
CA ILE A 187 5.23 -4.00 -25.42
C ILE A 187 4.34 -5.25 -25.34
N THR A 188 3.04 -5.05 -25.18
CA THR A 188 2.02 -6.09 -25.21
C THR A 188 0.70 -5.51 -25.68
N VAL A 189 -0.25 -6.37 -26.03
CA VAL A 189 -1.68 -6.05 -26.17
C VAL A 189 -2.38 -6.44 -24.87
N VAL A 190 -3.35 -5.65 -24.43
CA VAL A 190 -4.13 -5.88 -23.22
C VAL A 190 -5.61 -5.76 -23.58
N ASP A 191 -6.43 -6.73 -23.16
CA ASP A 191 -7.88 -6.76 -23.40
C ASP A 191 -8.62 -5.79 -22.43
N ALA A 192 -8.30 -4.49 -22.51
CA ALA A 192 -8.87 -3.43 -21.68
C ALA A 192 -8.79 -2.07 -22.39
N THR A 193 -9.58 -1.09 -21.93
CA THR A 193 -9.54 0.26 -22.53
C THR A 193 -8.24 0.99 -22.16
N VAL A 194 -7.94 2.06 -22.90
CA VAL A 194 -6.81 2.96 -22.60
C VAL A 194 -6.92 3.52 -21.18
N GLU A 195 -8.12 3.95 -20.77
CA GLU A 195 -8.39 4.50 -19.44
C GLU A 195 -8.23 3.45 -18.33
N ASP A 196 -8.67 2.21 -18.55
CA ASP A 196 -8.49 1.15 -17.56
C ASP A 196 -7.00 0.83 -17.34
N CYS A 197 -6.24 0.72 -18.44
CA CYS A 197 -4.79 0.49 -18.37
C CYS A 197 -4.06 1.68 -17.72
N ALA A 198 -4.43 2.89 -18.11
CA ALA A 198 -3.93 4.14 -17.57
C ALA A 198 -4.15 4.25 -16.06
N THR A 199 -5.40 4.04 -15.63
CA THR A 199 -5.80 4.08 -14.22
C THR A 199 -5.03 3.04 -13.42
N TRP A 200 -4.85 1.83 -13.96
CA TRP A 200 -4.03 0.82 -13.31
C TRP A 200 -2.63 1.37 -13.04
N GLU A 201 -1.99 2.08 -13.98
CA GLU A 201 -0.69 2.70 -13.72
C GLU A 201 -0.76 3.85 -12.70
N LEU A 202 -1.71 4.78 -12.86
CA LEU A 202 -1.81 6.01 -12.09
C LEU A 202 -2.24 5.80 -10.62
N THR A 203 -2.97 4.73 -10.31
CA THR A 203 -3.40 4.36 -8.94
C THR A 203 -2.29 3.65 -8.16
N ARG A 204 -1.15 4.34 -7.99
CA ARG A 204 0.11 3.76 -7.47
C ARG A 204 0.09 3.33 -6.01
N MET A 205 -0.95 3.68 -5.25
CA MET A 205 -1.05 3.42 -3.81
C MET A 205 -2.13 2.39 -3.45
N THR A 206 -2.73 1.73 -4.44
CA THR A 206 -3.63 0.59 -4.19
C THR A 206 -2.89 -0.49 -3.42
N ARG A 207 -3.63 -1.29 -2.65
CA ARG A 207 -3.01 -2.32 -1.79
C ARG A 207 -2.34 -3.41 -2.60
N GLU A 208 -2.85 -3.72 -3.79
CA GLU A 208 -2.20 -4.63 -4.73
C GLU A 208 -0.80 -4.11 -5.09
N LYS A 209 -0.69 -2.85 -5.51
CA LYS A 209 0.60 -2.22 -5.82
C LYS A 209 1.51 -2.09 -4.61
N MET A 210 0.97 -1.81 -3.43
CA MET A 210 1.74 -1.79 -2.19
C MET A 210 2.29 -3.17 -1.84
N ARG A 211 1.49 -4.24 -1.99
CA ARG A 211 1.92 -5.62 -1.77
C ARG A 211 3.02 -6.00 -2.75
N GLY A 212 2.78 -5.80 -4.05
CA GLY A 212 3.78 -6.07 -5.09
C GLY A 212 5.07 -5.29 -4.82
N HIS A 213 4.98 -4.02 -4.43
CA HIS A 213 6.15 -3.24 -4.05
C HIS A 213 6.99 -3.92 -2.97
N TYR A 214 6.39 -4.40 -1.88
CA TYR A 214 7.12 -5.10 -0.81
C TYR A 214 7.65 -6.48 -1.25
N ASP A 215 6.88 -7.21 -2.06
CA ASP A 215 7.28 -8.52 -2.58
C ASP A 215 8.54 -8.42 -3.49
N PHE A 216 8.71 -7.27 -4.16
CA PHE A 216 9.88 -6.96 -5.01
C PHE A 216 10.98 -6.15 -4.29
N GLY A 217 11.09 -6.25 -2.96
CA GLY A 217 12.18 -5.61 -2.19
C GLY A 217 11.97 -4.12 -1.92
N GLY A 218 10.76 -3.62 -2.13
CA GLY A 218 10.37 -2.26 -1.78
C GLY A 218 10.41 -2.01 -0.28
N LEU A 219 10.83 -0.81 0.11
CA LEU A 219 10.90 -0.39 1.51
C LEU A 219 9.93 0.75 1.82
N GLU A 220 9.87 1.74 0.93
CA GLU A 220 9.08 2.95 1.09
C GLU A 220 8.50 3.38 -0.26
N ARG A 221 7.29 3.94 -0.24
CA ARG A 221 6.55 4.36 -1.44
C ARG A 221 5.63 5.52 -1.11
N GLU A 222 5.60 6.58 -1.89
CA GLU A 222 4.76 7.73 -1.58
C GLU A 222 4.36 8.45 -2.86
N VAL A 223 3.11 8.92 -2.89
CA VAL A 223 2.58 9.72 -4.00
C VAL A 223 1.99 10.99 -3.41
N VAL A 224 2.40 12.12 -3.95
CA VAL A 224 1.81 13.44 -3.67
C VAL A 224 1.26 13.98 -4.98
N LYS A 225 -0.07 14.07 -5.08
CA LYS A 225 -0.75 14.66 -6.25
C LYS A 225 -0.72 16.18 -6.11
N SER A 226 -0.26 16.88 -7.14
CA SER A 226 -0.29 18.35 -7.22
C SER A 226 -1.59 18.83 -7.84
N ASN A 227 -2.09 18.10 -8.83
CA ASN A 227 -3.38 18.28 -9.50
C ASN A 227 -3.87 16.92 -10.04
N SER A 228 -4.83 16.91 -10.96
CA SER A 228 -5.38 15.71 -11.64
C SER A 228 -4.31 14.94 -12.43
N HIS A 229 -3.45 15.65 -13.16
CA HIS A 229 -2.49 15.06 -14.09
C HIS A 229 -1.05 14.97 -13.61
N ARG A 230 -0.70 15.66 -12.52
CA ARG A 230 0.68 15.78 -12.03
C ARG A 230 0.82 15.25 -10.62
N SER A 231 1.82 14.41 -10.41
CA SER A 231 2.17 13.90 -9.08
C SER A 231 3.67 13.69 -8.91
N ILE A 232 4.15 13.86 -7.68
CA ILE A 232 5.48 13.40 -7.26
C ILE A 232 5.32 11.98 -6.73
N PHE A 233 6.20 11.09 -7.20
CA PHE A 233 6.27 9.70 -6.81
C PHE A 233 7.66 9.38 -6.26
N ARG A 234 7.70 8.99 -4.99
CA ARG A 234 8.90 8.52 -4.30
C ARG A 234 8.82 7.02 -4.10
N VAL A 235 9.90 6.32 -4.39
CA VAL A 235 9.99 4.87 -4.11
C VAL A 235 11.40 4.51 -3.66
N VAL A 236 11.51 3.56 -2.73
CA VAL A 236 12.77 3.02 -2.23
C VAL A 236 12.80 1.51 -2.40
N TYR A 237 13.85 1.00 -3.01
CA TYR A 237 14.08 -0.44 -3.20
C TYR A 237 15.40 -0.88 -2.56
N ASP A 238 15.36 -1.99 -1.82
CA ASP A 238 16.53 -2.82 -1.59
C ASP A 238 16.69 -3.77 -2.79
N LEU A 239 17.86 -3.71 -3.44
CA LEU A 239 18.14 -4.54 -4.61
C LEU A 239 18.48 -6.00 -4.23
N GLY A 240 18.57 -6.33 -2.93
CA GLY A 240 18.90 -7.67 -2.46
C GLY A 240 20.35 -8.09 -2.72
N VAL A 241 21.21 -7.14 -3.09
CA VAL A 241 22.63 -7.38 -3.39
C VAL A 241 23.47 -6.92 -2.21
N SER A 242 24.12 -7.89 -1.56
CA SER A 242 24.98 -7.65 -0.39
C SER A 242 26.00 -6.53 -0.64
N GLY A 243 26.07 -5.56 0.27
CA GLY A 243 26.99 -4.42 0.21
C GLY A 243 26.47 -3.20 -0.54
N LEU A 244 25.32 -3.30 -1.21
CA LEU A 244 24.71 -2.16 -1.88
C LEU A 244 23.60 -1.51 -1.03
N ALA A 245 23.65 -0.19 -0.87
CA ALA A 245 22.65 0.58 -0.13
C ALA A 245 21.32 0.71 -0.90
N PRO A 246 20.14 0.76 -0.24
CA PRO A 246 18.86 0.93 -0.94
C PRO A 246 18.81 2.15 -1.87
N ARG A 247 18.07 2.03 -2.98
CA ARG A 247 17.95 3.07 -4.02
C ARG A 247 16.65 3.80 -3.82
N GLU A 248 16.74 5.11 -3.71
CA GLU A 248 15.59 6.00 -3.70
C GLU A 248 15.45 6.65 -5.08
N CYS A 249 14.30 6.46 -5.73
CA CYS A 249 13.90 7.22 -6.91
C CYS A 249 12.87 8.27 -6.48
N LEU A 250 13.03 9.50 -6.96
CA LEU A 250 12.09 10.60 -6.75
C LEU A 250 11.77 11.21 -8.10
N ASN A 251 10.54 11.00 -8.55
CA ASN A 251 10.11 11.41 -9.88
C ASN A 251 8.91 12.33 -9.81
N GLN A 252 8.85 13.32 -10.70
CA GLN A 252 7.57 13.92 -11.06
C GLN A 252 7.00 13.17 -12.26
N SER A 253 5.67 13.06 -12.30
CA SER A 253 4.94 12.43 -13.38
C SER A 253 3.83 13.34 -13.88
N VAL A 254 3.61 13.30 -15.19
CA VAL A 254 2.48 13.95 -15.86
C VAL A 254 1.83 12.92 -16.79
N TRP A 255 0.50 12.84 -16.80
CA TRP A 255 -0.24 12.10 -17.82
C TRP A 255 -1.02 13.05 -18.73
N LYS A 256 -1.28 12.63 -19.97
CA LYS A 256 -2.06 13.40 -20.94
C LYS A 256 -2.76 12.51 -21.95
N MET A 257 -4.05 12.77 -22.18
CA MET A 257 -4.73 12.32 -23.41
C MET A 257 -4.22 13.20 -24.55
N VAL A 258 -3.52 12.62 -25.52
CA VAL A 258 -3.01 13.38 -26.67
C VAL A 258 -4.03 13.42 -27.81
N ASP A 259 -4.92 12.43 -27.85
CA ASP A 259 -6.11 12.32 -28.69
C ASP A 259 -7.06 11.26 -28.08
N GLU A 260 -8.22 11.05 -28.71
CA GLU A 260 -9.28 10.12 -28.27
C GLU A 260 -8.83 8.66 -28.13
N ASN A 261 -7.70 8.28 -28.74
CA ASN A 261 -7.23 6.90 -28.77
C ASN A 261 -5.90 6.71 -28.04
N THR A 262 -5.26 7.79 -27.59
CA THR A 262 -3.88 7.73 -27.11
C THR A 262 -3.70 8.51 -25.82
N MET A 263 -3.20 7.82 -24.80
CA MET A 263 -2.73 8.44 -23.57
C MET A 263 -1.24 8.22 -23.38
N ILE A 264 -0.54 9.24 -22.89
CA ILE A 264 0.86 9.15 -22.50
C ILE A 264 1.06 9.49 -21.02
N VAL A 265 2.05 8.88 -20.39
CA VAL A 265 2.52 9.24 -19.04
C VAL A 265 4.04 9.38 -19.06
N GLY A 266 4.53 10.56 -18.72
CA GLY A 266 5.95 10.85 -18.61
C GLY A 266 6.41 10.94 -17.17
N TYR A 267 7.60 10.41 -16.88
CA TYR A 267 8.26 10.50 -15.59
C TYR A 267 9.68 11.01 -15.80
N GLU A 268 10.09 11.96 -14.98
CA GLU A 268 11.49 12.40 -14.90
C GLU A 268 11.88 12.65 -13.45
N ASP A 269 13.18 12.75 -13.19
CA ASP A 269 13.70 13.07 -11.86
C ASP A 269 13.22 14.47 -11.42
N VAL A 270 12.97 14.63 -10.13
CA VAL A 270 12.62 15.91 -9.53
C VAL A 270 13.40 16.13 -8.23
N GLU A 271 13.70 17.40 -7.95
CA GLU A 271 14.20 17.85 -6.65
C GLU A 271 13.05 18.50 -5.89
N ASP A 272 12.84 18.09 -4.65
CA ASP A 272 11.79 18.63 -3.77
C ASP A 272 12.29 18.59 -2.32
N ASP A 273 12.26 19.74 -1.65
CA ASP A 273 12.76 19.91 -0.28
C ASP A 273 11.97 19.10 0.75
N ASN A 274 10.73 18.70 0.43
CA ASN A 274 9.92 17.81 1.28
C ASN A 274 10.42 16.35 1.23
N PHE A 275 11.27 16.02 0.24
CA PHE A 275 11.82 14.69 0.02
C PHE A 275 13.36 14.68 0.01
N PRO A 276 14.01 15.08 1.12
CA PRO A 276 15.46 15.03 1.24
C PRO A 276 15.94 13.58 1.17
N ILE A 277 17.09 13.37 0.53
CA ILE A 277 17.62 12.02 0.28
C ILE A 277 17.70 11.19 1.57
N GLY A 278 16.98 10.07 1.58
CA GLY A 278 16.97 9.10 2.68
C GLY A 278 16.44 9.61 4.02
N ALA A 279 16.06 10.89 4.17
CA ALA A 279 15.60 11.47 5.43
C ALA A 279 16.42 11.02 6.67
N GLY A 280 17.76 10.93 6.54
CA GLY A 280 18.67 10.45 7.59
C GLY A 280 19.03 8.95 7.54
N LYS A 281 18.51 8.20 6.57
CA LYS A 281 18.88 6.80 6.27
C LYS A 281 19.96 6.74 5.19
N LYS A 282 20.72 5.63 5.16
CA LYS A 282 21.77 5.38 4.16
C LYS A 282 21.17 4.92 2.83
N TYR A 283 20.47 5.80 2.13
CA TYR A 283 19.98 5.55 0.77
C TYR A 283 20.87 6.26 -0.25
N VAL A 284 20.84 5.77 -1.49
CA VAL A 284 21.48 6.41 -2.64
C VAL A 284 20.37 6.87 -3.60
N ARG A 285 20.43 8.14 -4.04
CA ARG A 285 19.48 8.69 -5.01
C ARG A 285 19.79 8.08 -6.37
N ALA A 286 18.83 7.33 -6.90
CA ALA A 286 18.84 6.83 -8.25
C ALA A 286 18.15 7.84 -9.17
N SER A 287 18.60 7.86 -10.42
CA SER A 287 17.96 8.58 -11.52
C SER A 287 17.12 7.60 -12.31
N SER A 288 15.88 7.97 -12.63
CA SER A 288 14.95 7.14 -13.40
C SER A 288 14.05 8.03 -14.24
N ILE A 289 13.95 7.73 -15.53
CA ILE A 289 13.03 8.39 -16.46
C ILE A 289 12.23 7.27 -17.12
N ALA A 290 10.92 7.44 -17.24
CA ALA A 290 10.03 6.43 -17.80
C ALA A 290 8.98 7.08 -18.69
N PHE A 291 8.52 6.33 -19.68
CA PHE A 291 7.48 6.73 -20.62
C PHE A 291 6.51 5.57 -20.79
N TRP A 292 5.23 5.86 -20.57
CA TRP A 292 4.14 4.95 -20.87
C TRP A 292 3.33 5.54 -22.01
N LYS A 293 2.94 4.67 -22.94
CA LYS A 293 2.06 5.01 -24.04
C LYS A 293 0.99 3.93 -24.12
N TYR A 294 -0.25 4.36 -24.09
CA TYR A 294 -1.44 3.52 -24.19
C TYR A 294 -2.14 3.94 -25.48
N GLU A 295 -2.36 2.99 -26.38
CA GLU A 295 -2.96 3.22 -27.68
C GLU A 295 -4.11 2.25 -27.86
N TRP A 296 -5.27 2.78 -28.23
CA TRP A 296 -6.38 1.96 -28.68
C TRP A 296 -5.99 1.27 -29.99
N LEU A 297 -6.34 -0.01 -30.10
CA LEU A 297 -6.10 -0.81 -31.31
C LEU A 297 -7.42 -1.07 -32.02
N PRO A 298 -7.45 -1.04 -33.37
CA PRO A 298 -8.65 -1.39 -34.12
C PRO A 298 -9.19 -2.78 -33.75
N GLU A 299 -10.51 -2.90 -33.58
CA GLU A 299 -11.16 -4.20 -33.35
C GLU A 299 -10.77 -5.20 -34.45
N GLU A 300 -10.17 -6.32 -34.04
CA GLU A 300 -9.84 -7.41 -34.96
C GLU A 300 -10.74 -8.61 -34.64
N ASN A 301 -11.61 -8.99 -35.58
CA ASN A 301 -12.58 -10.09 -35.43
C ASN A 301 -13.62 -9.91 -34.30
N GLY A 302 -13.99 -8.68 -33.96
CA GLY A 302 -15.00 -8.39 -32.93
C GLY A 302 -14.52 -8.62 -31.50
N VAL A 303 -13.20 -8.64 -31.30
CA VAL A 303 -12.56 -8.51 -30.00
C VAL A 303 -11.97 -7.09 -29.95
N PRO A 304 -12.33 -6.27 -28.93
CA PRO A 304 -11.71 -4.97 -28.69
C PRO A 304 -10.19 -5.05 -28.59
#